data_AF-R6XH01-F1
#
_entry.id   AF-R6XH01-F1
#
_cell.length_a   1.000
_cell.length_b   1.000
_cell.length_c   1.000
_cell.angle_alpha   90.00
_cell.angle_beta   90.00
_cell.angle_gamma   90.00
#
_symmetry.space_group_name_H-M   'P 1'
#
loop_
_entity.id
_entity.type
_entity.pdbx_description
1 polymer ?
#
loop_
_entity_poly.entity_id
_entity_poly.type
_entity_poly.pdbx_seq_one_letter_code
_entity_poly.pdbx_strand_id
1 'polypeptide(L)'
;MMEMAKYNLIIALSLAIYFARLNQGVWKDKIITFSSEPYFIDFTECKSLCDCLNKIPCINENTDINKVFDLILNTAIKHHVPAENMVKNIIIISDMQFDIFDAQNQISFTNFIKEKYKKAGYEMPCLIYWNVNNRTMPVAHALNDDNNVKIISGFSQSVFDTIIKSQAYDPKMAMLDILNSKIFDKVRI
;
A
#
# COMPACT_ATOMS: atom_id res chain seq x y z
N MET A 1 -21.60 6.94 -13.59
CA MET A 1 -21.17 6.24 -12.34
C MET A 1 -20.33 5.01 -12.65
N MET A 2 -20.76 4.11 -13.54
CA MET A 2 -20.00 2.91 -13.99
C MET A 2 -18.67 3.23 -14.68
N GLU A 3 -18.61 4.31 -15.47
CA GLU A 3 -17.41 4.73 -16.21
C GLU A 3 -16.28 5.25 -15.30
N MET A 4 -16.65 5.90 -14.19
CA MET A 4 -15.72 6.44 -13.20
C MET A 4 -15.11 5.34 -12.31
N ALA A 5 -15.88 4.29 -11.98
CA ALA A 5 -15.37 3.11 -11.29
C ALA A 5 -14.33 2.37 -12.15
N LYS A 6 -14.57 2.27 -13.46
CA LYS A 6 -13.63 1.69 -14.41
C LYS A 6 -12.32 2.48 -14.50
N TYR A 7 -12.40 3.82 -14.45
CA TYR A 7 -11.23 4.69 -14.46
C TYR A 7 -10.37 4.54 -13.20
N ASN A 8 -10.99 4.52 -12.02
CA ASN A 8 -10.28 4.34 -10.75
C ASN A 8 -9.58 2.98 -10.66
N LEU A 9 -10.22 1.92 -11.17
CA LEU A 9 -9.62 0.58 -11.23
C LEU A 9 -8.39 0.56 -12.14
N ILE A 10 -8.47 1.16 -13.34
CA ILE A 10 -7.33 1.23 -14.27
C ILE A 10 -6.16 2.00 -13.64
N ILE A 11 -6.43 3.10 -12.94
CA ILE A 11 -5.40 3.85 -12.20
C ILE A 11 -4.75 2.98 -11.14
N ALA A 12 -5.56 2.32 -10.30
CA ALA A 12 -5.07 1.48 -9.22
C ALA A 12 -4.18 0.34 -9.74
N LEU A 13 -4.63 -0.35 -10.79
CA LEU A 13 -3.87 -1.43 -11.42
C LEU A 13 -2.59 -0.91 -12.08
N SER A 14 -2.64 0.23 -12.77
CA SER A 14 -1.45 0.81 -13.41
C SER A 14 -0.38 1.19 -12.38
N LEU A 15 -0.77 1.80 -11.27
CA LEU A 15 0.14 2.12 -10.16
C LEU A 15 0.69 0.86 -9.48
N ALA A 16 -0.17 -0.13 -9.22
CA ALA A 16 0.26 -1.38 -8.60
C ALA A 16 1.29 -2.12 -9.47
N ILE A 17 1.05 -2.21 -10.78
CA ILE A 17 1.98 -2.80 -11.74
C ILE A 17 3.29 -2.00 -11.75
N TYR A 18 3.21 -0.67 -11.78
CA TYR A 18 4.41 0.19 -11.73
C TYR A 18 5.27 -0.08 -10.49
N PHE A 19 4.67 -0.12 -9.29
CA PHE A 19 5.41 -0.44 -8.07
C PHE A 19 5.98 -1.86 -8.07
N ALA A 20 5.23 -2.83 -8.58
CA ALA A 20 5.70 -4.20 -8.72
C ALA A 20 6.99 -4.30 -9.56
N ARG A 21 7.11 -3.49 -10.62
CA ARG A 21 8.34 -3.44 -11.45
C ARG A 21 9.55 -2.88 -10.70
N LEU A 22 9.34 -1.98 -9.74
CA LEU A 22 10.40 -1.36 -8.92
C LEU A 22 10.88 -2.24 -7.77
N ASN A 23 10.08 -3.22 -7.37
CA ASN A 23 10.47 -4.18 -6.34
C ASN A 23 11.67 -5.03 -6.78
N GLN A 24 12.34 -5.61 -5.79
CA GLN A 24 13.52 -6.44 -5.96
C GLN A 24 13.34 -7.83 -5.35
N GLY A 25 14.23 -8.76 -5.69
CA GLY A 25 14.24 -10.11 -5.15
C GLY A 25 12.92 -10.85 -5.43
N VAL A 26 12.42 -11.57 -4.43
CA VAL A 26 11.21 -12.40 -4.57
C VAL A 26 9.94 -11.59 -4.81
N TRP A 27 9.95 -10.30 -4.46
CA TRP A 27 8.82 -9.38 -4.60
C TRP A 27 8.71 -8.73 -5.98
N LYS A 28 9.78 -8.83 -6.79
CA LYS A 28 9.84 -8.24 -8.12
C LYS A 28 8.72 -8.78 -9.01
N ASP A 29 8.11 -7.86 -9.75
CA ASP A 29 7.07 -8.10 -10.74
C ASP A 29 5.80 -8.76 -10.18
N LYS A 30 5.56 -8.67 -8.86
CA LYS A 30 4.39 -9.27 -8.21
C LYS A 30 3.48 -8.23 -7.56
N ILE A 31 2.18 -8.46 -7.68
CA ILE A 31 1.14 -7.80 -6.88
C ILE A 31 0.34 -8.86 -6.11
N ILE A 32 -0.40 -8.45 -5.09
CA ILE A 32 -1.31 -9.32 -4.33
C ILE A 32 -2.75 -8.99 -4.74
N THR A 33 -3.58 -10.02 -4.92
CA THR A 33 -5.00 -9.83 -5.20
C THR A 33 -5.76 -9.19 -4.05
N PHE A 34 -6.76 -8.39 -4.41
CA PHE A 34 -7.70 -7.82 -3.47
C PHE A 34 -8.87 -8.80 -3.23
N SER A 35 -8.65 -9.83 -2.41
CA SER A 35 -9.60 -10.93 -2.19
C SER A 35 -9.58 -11.47 -0.76
N SER A 36 -10.63 -12.22 -0.40
CA SER A 36 -10.72 -12.93 0.88
C SER A 36 -9.68 -14.05 1.03
N GLU A 37 -9.18 -14.56 -0.10
CA GLU A 37 -8.03 -15.45 -0.23
C GLU A 37 -6.96 -14.78 -1.11
N PRO A 38 -6.07 -13.95 -0.55
CA PRO A 38 -5.09 -13.21 -1.32
C PRO A 38 -3.98 -14.13 -1.85
N TYR A 39 -3.52 -13.88 -3.08
CA TYR A 39 -2.37 -14.57 -3.68
C TYR A 39 -1.57 -13.62 -4.59
N PHE A 40 -0.33 -14.03 -4.92
CA PHE A 40 0.51 -13.26 -5.83
C PHE A 40 0.12 -13.47 -7.29
N ILE A 41 -0.05 -12.37 -8.02
CA ILE A 41 -0.03 -12.37 -9.49
C ILE A 41 1.39 -12.02 -9.92
N ASP A 42 2.02 -12.91 -10.69
CA ASP A 42 3.38 -12.74 -11.19
C ASP A 42 3.39 -12.19 -12.63
N PHE A 43 4.03 -11.06 -12.85
CA PHE A 43 4.16 -10.38 -14.14
C PHE A 43 5.55 -10.52 -14.78
N THR A 44 6.41 -11.41 -14.27
CA THR A 44 7.76 -11.63 -14.78
C THR A 44 7.76 -11.92 -16.29
N GLU A 45 6.77 -12.67 -16.77
CA GLU A 45 6.63 -13.04 -18.19
C GLU A 45 5.84 -12.03 -19.04
N CYS A 46 5.23 -11.02 -18.41
CA CYS A 46 4.44 -10.01 -19.13
C CYS A 46 5.35 -9.01 -19.83
N LYS A 47 5.20 -8.86 -21.15
CA LYS A 47 6.01 -7.99 -22.01
C LYS A 47 5.39 -6.62 -22.20
N SER A 48 4.08 -6.51 -22.01
CA SER A 48 3.32 -5.27 -22.13
C SER A 48 2.42 -5.04 -20.92
N LEU A 49 1.99 -3.78 -20.72
CA LEU A 49 0.95 -3.45 -19.74
C LEU A 49 -0.36 -4.21 -20.05
N CYS A 50 -0.67 -4.41 -21.33
CA CYS A 50 -1.83 -5.19 -21.76
C CYS A 50 -1.75 -6.64 -21.26
N ASP A 51 -0.57 -7.27 -21.36
CA ASP A 51 -0.36 -8.64 -20.86
C ASP A 51 -0.59 -8.71 -19.35
N CYS A 52 -0.08 -7.72 -18.59
CA CYS A 52 -0.30 -7.64 -17.14
C CYS A 52 -1.79 -7.50 -16.82
N LEU A 53 -2.49 -6.57 -17.48
CA LEU A 53 -3.91 -6.32 -17.26
C LEU A 53 -4.78 -7.54 -17.58
N ASN A 54 -4.46 -8.28 -18.65
CA ASN A 54 -5.18 -9.50 -19.02
C ASN A 54 -4.96 -10.66 -18.04
N LYS A 55 -3.86 -10.65 -17.28
CA LYS A 55 -3.57 -11.66 -16.26
C LYS A 55 -4.31 -11.41 -14.94
N ILE A 56 -4.83 -10.20 -14.73
CA ILE A 56 -5.53 -9.83 -13.51
C ILE A 56 -6.97 -10.35 -13.57
N PRO A 57 -7.41 -11.19 -12.63
CA PRO A 57 -8.79 -11.66 -12.57
C PRO A 57 -9.73 -10.53 -12.18
N CYS A 58 -10.98 -10.62 -12.65
CA CYS A 58 -12.06 -9.80 -12.14
C CYS A 58 -12.47 -10.33 -10.76
N ILE A 59 -12.09 -9.62 -9.69
CA ILE A 59 -12.44 -9.95 -8.31
C ILE A 59 -13.37 -8.87 -7.78
N ASN A 60 -14.48 -9.29 -7.18
CA ASN A 60 -15.45 -8.40 -6.54
C ASN A 60 -15.72 -8.88 -5.10
N GLU A 61 -14.69 -8.75 -4.26
CA GLU A 61 -14.67 -9.22 -2.88
C GLU A 61 -14.02 -8.17 -1.96
N ASN A 62 -14.17 -8.37 -0.65
CA ASN A 62 -13.36 -7.70 0.37
C ASN A 62 -12.04 -8.45 0.59
N THR A 63 -11.00 -7.74 1.02
CA THR A 63 -9.70 -8.35 1.31
C THR A 63 -9.53 -8.69 2.78
N ASP A 64 -9.01 -9.87 3.07
CA ASP A 64 -8.53 -10.23 4.40
C ASP A 64 -7.08 -9.76 4.59
N ILE A 65 -6.90 -8.66 5.32
CA ILE A 65 -5.59 -8.04 5.55
C ILE A 65 -4.67 -8.95 6.38
N ASN A 66 -5.20 -9.76 7.30
CA ASN A 66 -4.36 -10.72 8.06
C ASN A 66 -3.68 -11.70 7.10
N LYS A 67 -4.44 -12.22 6.14
CA LYS A 67 -3.92 -13.17 5.15
C LYS A 67 -2.91 -12.54 4.20
N VAL A 68 -3.02 -11.24 3.90
CA VAL A 68 -1.99 -10.50 3.14
C VAL A 68 -0.67 -10.49 3.92
N PHE A 69 -0.70 -10.14 5.22
CA PHE A 69 0.50 -10.19 6.07
C PHE A 69 1.06 -11.61 6.19
N ASP A 70 0.20 -12.63 6.27
CA ASP A 70 0.64 -14.02 6.34
C ASP A 70 1.29 -14.50 5.05
N LEU A 71 0.70 -14.16 3.89
CA LEU A 71 1.24 -14.46 2.59
C LEU A 71 2.65 -13.89 2.42
N ILE A 72 2.85 -12.63 2.82
CA ILE A 72 4.16 -11.95 2.77
C ILE A 72 5.15 -12.64 3.71
N LEU A 73 4.78 -12.87 4.97
CA LEU A 73 5.68 -13.46 5.96
C LEU A 73 6.09 -14.88 5.56
N ASN A 74 5.14 -15.71 5.16
CA ASN A 74 5.40 -17.08 4.72
C ASN A 74 6.30 -17.11 3.48
N THR A 75 6.14 -16.16 2.57
CA THR A 75 7.01 -16.02 1.39
C THR A 75 8.43 -15.64 1.80
N ALA A 76 8.59 -14.70 2.74
CA ALA A 76 9.90 -14.30 3.25
C ALA A 76 10.63 -15.48 3.91
N ILE A 77 9.94 -16.24 4.76
CA ILE A 77 10.46 -17.44 5.41
C ILE A 77 10.84 -18.50 4.37
N LYS A 78 9.93 -18.84 3.45
CA LYS A 78 10.14 -19.87 2.42
C LYS A 78 11.37 -19.58 1.56
N HIS A 79 11.58 -18.32 1.22
CA HIS A 79 12.67 -17.90 0.35
C HIS A 79 13.91 -17.42 1.10
N HIS A 80 13.95 -17.53 2.44
CA HIS A 80 15.06 -17.09 3.27
C HIS A 80 15.47 -15.64 2.99
N VAL A 81 14.48 -14.75 2.87
CA VAL A 81 14.71 -13.33 2.58
C VAL A 81 15.49 -12.72 3.74
N PRO A 82 16.64 -12.07 3.51
CA PRO A 82 17.33 -11.34 4.57
C PRO A 82 16.41 -10.27 5.17
N ALA A 83 16.49 -10.04 6.49
CA ALA A 83 15.60 -9.10 7.17
C ALA A 83 15.64 -7.69 6.57
N GLU A 84 16.81 -7.25 6.11
CA GLU A 84 17.01 -5.96 5.41
C GLU A 84 16.29 -5.86 4.05
N ASN A 85 15.97 -6.99 3.44
CA ASN A 85 15.29 -7.11 2.15
C ASN A 85 13.79 -7.41 2.29
N MET A 86 13.27 -7.42 3.52
CA MET A 86 11.84 -7.50 3.76
C MET A 86 11.11 -6.30 3.17
N VAL A 87 9.90 -6.50 2.66
CA VAL A 87 9.09 -5.38 2.19
C VAL A 87 8.82 -4.40 3.33
N LYS A 88 9.04 -3.11 3.08
CA LYS A 88 8.85 -2.06 4.10
C LYS A 88 7.42 -1.55 4.16
N ASN A 89 6.70 -1.64 3.03
CA ASN A 89 5.37 -1.09 2.89
C ASN A 89 4.46 -2.04 2.11
N ILE A 90 3.20 -2.12 2.52
CA ILE A 90 2.10 -2.74 1.79
C ILE A 90 1.18 -1.60 1.37
N ILE A 91 1.00 -1.40 0.06
CA ILE A 91 0.15 -0.31 -0.46
C ILE A 91 -1.13 -0.91 -1.02
N ILE A 92 -2.26 -0.54 -0.42
CA ILE A 92 -3.60 -0.88 -0.90
C ILE A 92 -4.14 0.32 -1.64
N ILE A 93 -4.35 0.18 -2.95
CA ILE A 93 -4.85 1.26 -3.80
C ILE A 93 -6.32 0.97 -4.12
N SER A 94 -7.24 1.76 -3.57
CA SER A 94 -8.69 1.58 -3.80
C SER A 94 -9.44 2.91 -3.73
N ASP A 95 -10.74 2.91 -4.03
CA ASP A 95 -11.64 4.06 -3.81
C ASP A 95 -12.25 4.11 -2.40
N MET A 96 -11.72 3.26 -1.50
CA MET A 96 -12.07 3.10 -0.09
C MET A 96 -13.56 2.91 0.23
N GLN A 97 -14.20 1.90 -0.36
CA GLN A 97 -15.36 1.26 0.27
C GLN A 97 -14.97 0.28 1.39
N PHE A 98 -14.01 0.66 2.24
CA PHE A 98 -13.74 -0.11 3.44
C PHE A 98 -14.67 0.37 4.54
N ASP A 99 -15.44 -0.54 5.11
CA ASP A 99 -16.07 -0.31 6.40
C ASP A 99 -14.96 0.01 7.38
N ILE A 100 -15.07 1.18 8.00
CA ILE A 100 -14.11 1.75 8.93
C ILE A 100 -13.77 0.68 9.97
N PHE A 101 -12.56 0.14 9.88
CA PHE A 101 -12.00 -0.75 10.89
C PHE A 101 -11.95 0.06 12.18
N ASP A 102 -12.65 -0.35 13.24
CA ASP A 102 -12.64 0.35 14.52
C ASP A 102 -11.21 0.48 15.08
N ALA A 103 -10.84 1.67 15.58
CA ALA A 103 -9.49 2.00 16.04
C ALA A 103 -8.99 1.06 17.15
N GLN A 104 -9.86 0.58 18.04
CA GLN A 104 -9.47 -0.38 19.08
C GLN A 104 -9.10 -1.74 18.49
N ASN A 105 -9.89 -2.20 17.49
CA ASN A 105 -9.60 -3.43 16.76
C ASN A 105 -8.31 -3.31 15.94
N GLN A 106 -7.97 -2.10 15.45
CA GLN A 106 -6.71 -1.85 14.73
C GLN A 106 -5.47 -1.96 15.61
N ILE A 107 -5.48 -1.45 16.86
CA ILE A 107 -4.34 -1.55 17.77
C ILE A 107 -4.06 -3.01 18.09
N SER A 108 -5.11 -3.76 18.44
CA SER A 108 -5.00 -5.20 18.73
C SER A 108 -4.47 -5.98 17.53
N PHE A 109 -5.02 -5.71 16.35
CA PHE A 109 -4.56 -6.29 15.08
C PHE A 109 -3.09 -5.98 14.81
N THR A 110 -2.66 -4.71 14.93
CA THR A 110 -1.29 -4.29 14.62
C THR A 110 -0.29 -4.93 15.57
N ASN A 111 -0.59 -4.96 16.88
CA ASN A 111 0.27 -5.61 17.87
C ASN A 111 0.39 -7.11 17.63
N PHE A 112 -0.71 -7.78 17.26
CA PHE A 112 -0.70 -9.20 16.91
C PHE A 112 0.22 -9.48 15.71
N ILE A 113 0.13 -8.69 14.64
CA ILE A 113 0.97 -8.85 13.45
C ILE A 113 2.44 -8.52 13.76
N LYS A 114 2.72 -7.47 14.53
CA LYS A 114 4.08 -7.12 14.97
C LYS A 114 4.76 -8.27 15.71
N GLU A 115 4.08 -8.85 16.70
CA GLU A 115 4.61 -9.98 17.45
C GLU A 115 4.83 -11.21 16.57
N LYS A 116 3.93 -11.46 15.60
CA LYS A 116 4.09 -12.54 14.63
C LYS A 116 5.33 -12.37 13.75
N TYR A 117 5.54 -11.18 13.21
CA TYR A 117 6.71 -10.86 12.37
C TYR A 117 8.01 -10.92 13.17
N LYS A 118 8.00 -10.35 14.38
CA LYS A 118 9.16 -10.34 15.28
C LYS A 118 9.63 -11.75 15.64
N LYS A 119 8.70 -12.67 15.91
CA LYS A 119 9.02 -14.08 16.18
C LYS A 119 9.70 -14.78 15.00
N ALA A 120 9.44 -14.33 13.78
CA ALA A 120 10.07 -14.84 12.57
C ALA A 120 11.36 -14.08 12.18
N GLY A 121 11.79 -13.10 12.97
CA GLY A 121 12.99 -12.31 12.70
C GLY A 121 12.80 -11.14 11.73
N TYR A 122 11.56 -10.71 11.49
CA TYR A 122 11.23 -9.60 10.58
C TYR A 122 10.54 -8.44 11.31
N GLU A 123 10.64 -7.25 10.73
CA GLU A 123 9.81 -6.10 11.12
C GLU A 123 8.49 -6.12 10.34
N MET A 124 7.40 -5.69 10.99
CA MET A 124 6.09 -5.57 10.33
C MET A 124 6.14 -4.45 9.26
N PRO A 125 5.78 -4.73 8.00
CA PRO A 125 5.63 -3.73 6.96
C PRO A 125 4.57 -2.69 7.35
N CYS A 126 4.79 -1.42 7.01
CA CYS A 126 3.78 -0.38 7.16
C CYS A 126 2.63 -0.62 6.16
N LEU A 127 1.38 -0.62 6.66
CA LEU A 127 0.20 -0.70 5.82
C LEU A 127 -0.23 0.70 5.40
N ILE A 128 -0.26 0.95 4.09
CA ILE A 128 -0.64 2.22 3.49
C ILE A 128 -1.92 2.01 2.69
N TYR A 129 -3.00 2.64 3.14
CA TYR A 129 -4.22 2.73 2.36
C TYR A 129 -4.18 4.00 1.50
N TRP A 130 -4.16 3.84 0.18
CA TRP A 130 -4.19 4.94 -0.78
C TRP A 130 -5.56 5.04 -1.44
N ASN A 131 -6.33 6.06 -1.05
CA ASN A 131 -7.57 6.42 -1.70
C ASN A 131 -7.31 7.22 -2.99
N VAL A 132 -7.54 6.60 -4.14
CA VAL A 132 -7.39 7.25 -5.45
C VAL A 132 -8.67 7.93 -5.95
N ASN A 133 -9.77 7.88 -5.18
CA ASN A 133 -11.02 8.52 -5.57
C ASN A 133 -10.95 10.03 -5.39
N ASN A 134 -11.31 10.76 -6.43
CA ASN A 134 -11.25 12.23 -6.56
C ASN A 134 -12.21 13.01 -5.62
N ARG A 135 -12.89 12.33 -4.69
CA ARG A 135 -14.00 12.87 -3.89
C ARG A 135 -13.61 13.33 -2.48
N THR A 136 -12.38 13.11 -2.05
CA THR A 136 -11.93 13.56 -0.72
C THR A 136 -10.63 14.34 -0.81
N MET A 137 -10.54 15.41 -0.02
CA MET A 137 -9.31 16.18 0.15
C MET A 137 -8.17 15.24 0.57
N PRO A 138 -6.91 15.53 0.18
CA PRO A 138 -5.77 14.78 0.67
C PRO A 138 -5.70 14.91 2.18
N VAL A 139 -5.92 13.80 2.90
CA VAL A 139 -5.65 13.77 4.33
C VAL A 139 -4.76 12.57 4.61
N ALA A 140 -3.58 12.87 5.13
CA ALA A 140 -2.70 11.88 5.71
C ALA A 140 -3.09 11.72 7.17
N HIS A 141 -3.77 10.62 7.51
CA HIS A 141 -4.04 10.27 8.89
C HIS A 141 -3.15 9.08 9.27
N ALA A 142 -2.24 9.30 10.21
CA ALA A 142 -1.82 8.21 11.08
C ALA A 142 -3.02 7.92 11.97
N LEU A 143 -3.52 6.68 11.91
CA LEU A 143 -4.73 6.33 12.66
C LEU A 143 -4.47 6.28 14.17
N ASN A 144 -3.21 6.14 14.58
CA ASN A 144 -2.75 6.09 15.96
C ASN A 144 -1.33 6.69 16.08
N ASP A 145 -0.82 6.83 17.30
CA ASP A 145 0.61 7.14 17.59
C ASP A 145 1.58 6.09 17.02
N ASP A 146 1.03 4.97 16.55
CA ASP A 146 1.76 3.86 15.97
C ASP A 146 1.82 4.00 14.44
N ASN A 147 2.98 4.47 13.95
CA ASN A 147 3.26 4.84 12.56
C ASN A 147 3.17 3.69 11.51
N ASN A 148 2.67 2.52 11.89
CA ASN A 148 2.59 1.32 11.04
C ASN A 148 1.33 1.25 10.16
N VAL A 149 0.31 2.09 10.38
CA VAL A 149 -0.86 2.20 9.48
C VAL A 149 -1.06 3.66 9.06
N LYS A 150 -1.07 3.91 7.75
CA LYS A 150 -1.20 5.25 7.15
C LYS A 150 -2.37 5.26 6.17
N ILE A 151 -3.21 6.29 6.24
CA ILE A 151 -4.21 6.58 5.21
C ILE A 151 -3.73 7.77 4.41
N ILE A 152 -3.78 7.69 3.08
CA ILE A 152 -3.41 8.75 2.15
C ILE A 152 -4.53 8.89 1.12
N SER A 153 -5.05 10.10 0.93
CA SER A 153 -6.09 10.38 -0.08
C SER A 153 -5.59 11.31 -1.18
N GLY A 154 -6.16 11.17 -2.37
CA GLY A 154 -5.94 12.05 -3.52
C GLY A 154 -5.04 11.44 -4.60
N PHE A 155 -5.25 11.88 -5.84
CA PHE A 155 -4.48 11.46 -7.01
C PHE A 155 -3.76 12.69 -7.60
N SER A 156 -2.58 13.00 -7.06
CA SER A 156 -1.69 14.05 -7.56
C SER A 156 -0.24 13.59 -7.55
N GLN A 157 0.61 14.23 -8.36
CA GLN A 157 2.06 13.99 -8.35
C GLN A 157 2.66 14.23 -6.95
N SER A 158 2.14 15.22 -6.22
CA SER A 158 2.57 15.48 -4.85
C SER A 158 2.20 14.36 -3.87
N VAL A 159 1.03 13.71 -4.02
CA VAL A 159 0.65 12.54 -3.20
C VAL A 159 1.53 11.34 -3.52
N PHE A 160 1.80 11.11 -4.81
CA PHE A 160 2.74 10.06 -5.23
C PHE A 160 4.14 10.30 -4.65
N ASP A 161 4.68 11.53 -4.76
CA ASP A 161 5.96 11.90 -4.17
C ASP A 161 5.95 11.72 -2.65
N THR A 162 4.84 12.03 -1.99
CA THR A 162 4.65 11.82 -0.55
C THR A 162 4.68 10.34 -0.21
N ILE A 163 4.00 9.48 -0.98
CA ILE A 163 4.01 8.03 -0.77
C ILE A 163 5.43 7.51 -0.92
N ILE A 164 6.11 7.84 -2.03
CA ILE A 164 7.49 7.44 -2.30
C ILE A 164 8.44 7.91 -1.18
N LYS A 165 8.31 9.16 -0.70
CA LYS A 165 9.17 9.71 0.36
C LYS A 165 8.80 9.19 1.77
N SER A 166 7.52 8.96 2.04
CA SER A 166 7.02 8.44 3.32
C SER A 166 7.32 6.97 3.57
N GLN A 167 7.78 6.24 2.55
CA GLN A 167 8.41 4.92 2.73
C GLN A 167 9.67 4.98 3.61
N ALA A 168 10.21 6.18 3.85
CA ALA A 168 11.41 6.40 4.66
C ALA A 168 11.15 7.18 5.98
N TYR A 169 9.96 7.73 6.24
CA TYR A 169 9.79 8.77 7.29
C TYR A 169 8.45 8.76 8.06
N ASP A 170 8.53 9.27 9.29
CA ASP A 170 7.41 9.66 10.17
C ASP A 170 6.37 10.53 9.40
N PRO A 171 5.06 10.20 9.44
CA PRO A 171 4.00 11.00 8.82
C PRO A 171 4.07 12.50 9.13
N LYS A 172 4.47 12.88 10.35
CA LYS A 172 4.63 14.28 10.73
C LYS A 172 5.76 14.96 9.98
N MET A 173 6.89 14.26 9.81
CA MET A 173 8.02 14.76 9.02
C MET A 173 7.69 14.86 7.53
N ALA A 174 6.97 13.88 6.99
CA ALA A 174 6.50 13.93 5.60
C ALA A 174 5.57 15.14 5.37
N MET A 175 4.67 15.44 6.31
CA MET A 175 3.84 16.64 6.26
C MET A 175 4.68 17.92 6.37
N LEU A 176 5.64 17.97 7.29
CA LEU A 176 6.55 19.13 7.45
C LEU A 176 7.38 19.37 6.19
N ASP A 177 7.88 18.33 5.52
CA ASP A 177 8.62 18.46 4.26
C ASP A 177 7.76 19.05 3.13
N ILE A 178 6.48 18.65 3.06
CA ILE A 178 5.53 19.22 2.09
C ILE A 178 5.27 20.69 2.40
N LEU A 179 4.94 21.01 3.65
CA LEU A 179 4.74 22.39 4.11
C LEU A 179 6.00 23.24 3.92
N ASN A 180 7.17 22.61 3.96
CA ASN A 180 8.45 23.28 3.77
C ASN A 180 8.92 23.37 2.32
N SER A 181 8.18 22.78 1.38
CA SER A 181 8.48 22.85 -0.04
C SER A 181 8.17 24.22 -0.65
N LYS A 182 8.81 24.52 -1.79
CA LYS A 182 8.64 25.78 -2.53
C LYS A 182 7.19 26.09 -2.94
N ILE A 183 6.33 25.08 -2.93
CA ILE A 183 4.91 25.20 -3.29
C ILE A 183 4.16 26.07 -2.28
N PHE A 184 4.57 26.07 -1.00
CA PHE A 184 3.91 26.81 0.09
C PHE A 184 4.64 28.09 0.49
N ASP A 185 5.71 28.49 -0.21
CA ASP A 185 6.46 29.72 0.11
C ASP A 185 5.58 30.98 0.06
N LYS A 186 4.50 30.97 -0.73
CA LYS A 186 3.58 32.12 -0.88
C LYS A 186 2.61 32.34 0.29
N VAL A 187 2.53 31.43 1.24
CA VAL A 187 1.59 31.47 2.38
C VAL A 187 2.29 31.34 3.73
N ARG A 188 3.63 31.37 3.75
CA ARG A 188 4.41 31.55 4.98
C ARG A 188 4.37 33.03 5.37
N ILE A 189 3.95 33.30 6.61
CA ILE A 189 3.98 34.62 7.24
C ILE A 189 5.38 34.88 7.77
#